data_AF-A0ABD3ARQ1-F1
#
_entry.id   AF-A0ABD3ARQ1-F1
#
_cell.length_a   1.000
_cell.length_b   1.000
_cell.length_c   1.000
_cell.angle_alpha   90.00
_cell.angle_beta   90.00
_cell.angle_gamma   90.00
#
_symmetry.space_group_name_H-M   'P 1'
#
loop_
_entity.id
_entity.type
_entity.pdbx_description
1 polymer ?
#
loop_
_entity_poly.entity_id
_entity_poly.type
_entity_poly.pdbx_seq_one_letter_code
_entity_poly.pdbx_strand_id
1 'polypeptide(L)'
;MNEWTIYFAGQNTRGGVNASARLQQQRQMDKKQAFQAKKLFVFGDSYADTGNNKDKAGCWKQPYGITYPGHPSGRFSDGRLLTDFLAKFYGLEAPTAYRFIKDKDDPHLQYGVNFAYGGTGVFATGDAGEGYPDLAGQIDLLKKYLNDSFINKSDLETSLSFLSVNGNDYISYFYDQNGTIEVNL
;
A
#
# COMPACT_ATOMS: atom_id res chain seq x y z
N MET A 1 -9.22 -19.22 28.72
CA MET A 1 -10.52 -18.51 28.77
C MET A 1 -10.20 -17.13 29.25
N ASN A 2 -10.36 -16.15 28.37
CA ASN A 2 -9.82 -14.81 28.54
C ASN A 2 -10.91 -13.98 29.21
N GLU A 3 -10.62 -13.43 30.39
CA GLU A 3 -11.58 -12.63 31.15
C GLU A 3 -11.80 -11.28 30.46
N TRP A 4 -13.02 -11.07 29.95
CA TRP A 4 -13.47 -9.77 29.49
C TRP A 4 -13.84 -8.92 30.70
N THR A 5 -12.98 -7.95 31.04
CA THR A 5 -13.32 -6.92 32.02
C THR A 5 -14.14 -5.82 31.34
N ILE A 6 -15.42 -5.68 31.73
CA ILE A 6 -16.30 -4.60 31.29
C ILE A 6 -16.12 -3.41 32.25
N TYR A 7 -15.74 -2.24 31.72
CA TYR A 7 -15.68 -1.00 32.49
C TYR A 7 -16.99 -0.23 32.35
N PHE A 8 -17.70 -0.03 33.46
CA PHE A 8 -18.82 0.91 33.52
C PHE A 8 -18.30 2.34 33.63
N ALA A 9 -18.74 3.21 32.71
CA ALA A 9 -18.51 4.65 32.79
C ALA A 9 -19.37 5.25 33.92
N GLY A 10 -18.79 5.35 35.12
CA GLY A 10 -19.37 6.11 36.22
C GLY A 10 -19.30 7.60 35.94
N GLN A 11 -20.45 8.20 35.64
CA GLN A 11 -20.64 9.65 35.71
C GLN A 11 -20.68 10.07 37.18
N ASN A 12 -19.59 10.63 37.72
CA ASN A 12 -19.75 11.77 38.63
C ASN A 12 -18.48 12.60 38.83
N THR A 13 -18.77 13.87 39.04
CA THR A 13 -17.89 15.04 39.00
C THR A 13 -17.01 15.16 40.26
N ARG A 14 -15.70 15.40 40.07
CA ARG A 14 -14.77 16.23 40.88
C ARG A 14 -13.30 15.83 40.64
N GLY A 15 -12.46 16.79 40.25
CA GLY A 15 -10.99 16.66 40.37
C GLY A 15 -10.21 16.72 39.05
N GLY A 16 -10.13 17.92 38.45
CA GLY A 16 -9.31 18.23 37.28
C GLY A 16 -7.81 18.29 37.57
N VAL A 17 -7.17 17.12 37.69
CA VAL A 17 -5.71 16.94 37.54
C VAL A 17 -5.37 15.52 37.04
N ASN A 18 -6.20 14.53 37.38
CA ASN A 18 -5.91 13.10 37.11
C ASN A 18 -6.51 12.55 35.80
N ALA A 19 -7.50 13.21 35.21
CA ALA A 19 -8.11 12.77 33.95
C ALA A 19 -7.13 12.89 32.77
N SER A 20 -6.42 14.01 32.68
CA SER A 20 -5.41 14.27 31.65
C SER A 20 -4.23 13.29 31.74
N ALA A 21 -3.79 12.97 32.95
CA ALA A 21 -2.74 11.98 33.21
C ALA A 21 -3.18 10.58 32.80
N ARG A 22 -4.40 10.15 33.16
CA ARG A 22 -4.96 8.85 32.73
C ARG A 22 -5.12 8.76 31.22
N LEU A 23 -5.56 9.82 30.54
CA LEU A 23 -5.64 9.85 29.07
C LEU A 23 -4.26 9.80 28.41
N GLN A 24 -3.24 10.46 28.99
CA GLN A 24 -1.86 10.36 28.51
C GLN A 24 -1.30 8.95 28.71
N GLN A 25 -1.55 8.35 29.86
CA GLN A 25 -1.11 7.00 30.20
C GLN A 25 -1.81 5.95 29.33
N GLN A 26 -3.12 6.09 29.11
CA GLN A 26 -3.89 5.25 28.18
C GLN A 26 -3.36 5.39 26.74
N ARG A 27 -3.13 6.62 26.24
CA ARG A 27 -2.50 6.84 24.93
C ARG A 27 -1.10 6.24 24.83
N GLN A 28 -0.32 6.25 25.90
CA GLN A 28 0.99 5.60 25.92
C GLN A 28 0.87 4.07 25.92
N MET A 29 -0.10 3.51 26.62
CA MET A 29 -0.40 2.07 26.62
C MET A 29 -0.94 1.60 25.27
N ASP A 30 -1.85 2.36 24.66
CA ASP A 30 -2.38 2.10 23.32
C ASP A 30 -1.27 2.19 22.26
N LYS A 31 -0.37 3.19 22.36
CA LYS A 31 0.84 3.26 21.53
C LYS A 31 1.79 2.07 21.74
N LYS A 32 1.84 1.51 22.94
CA LYS A 32 2.70 0.37 23.28
C LYS A 32 2.09 -0.97 22.85
N GLN A 33 0.76 -1.03 22.67
CA GLN A 33 0.02 -2.19 22.15
C GLN A 33 -0.27 -2.13 20.64
N ALA A 34 -0.18 -0.95 20.02
CA ALA A 34 -0.37 -0.80 18.58
C ALA A 34 0.70 -1.58 17.82
N PHE A 35 0.28 -2.38 16.84
CA PHE A 35 1.19 -3.00 15.89
C PHE A 35 2.03 -1.91 15.22
N GLN A 36 3.34 -1.95 15.40
CA GLN A 36 4.26 -0.99 14.80
C GLN A 36 4.92 -1.65 13.59
N ALA A 37 4.33 -1.46 12.41
CA ALA A 37 4.92 -1.95 11.17
C ALA A 37 6.31 -1.34 10.97
N LYS A 38 7.30 -2.19 10.65
CA LYS A 38 8.67 -1.77 10.33
C LYS A 38 8.87 -1.56 8.84
N LYS A 39 8.13 -2.31 8.01
CA LYS A 39 8.13 -2.17 6.55
C LYS A 39 6.70 -2.22 6.01
N LEU A 40 6.51 -1.64 4.83
CA LEU A 40 5.27 -1.69 4.08
C LEU A 40 5.54 -2.35 2.72
N PHE A 41 4.87 -3.47 2.44
CA PHE A 41 4.86 -4.10 1.13
C PHE A 41 3.58 -3.75 0.40
N VAL A 42 3.69 -3.26 -0.82
CA VAL A 42 2.55 -2.74 -1.58
C VAL A 42 2.33 -3.59 -2.82
N PHE A 43 1.08 -3.98 -3.04
CA PHE A 43 0.61 -4.75 -4.18
C PHE A 43 -0.63 -4.09 -4.77
N GLY A 44 -0.91 -4.35 -6.04
CA GLY A 44 -2.11 -3.89 -6.71
C GLY A 44 -1.86 -3.11 -7.98
N ASP A 45 -2.72 -2.15 -8.27
CA ASP A 45 -2.81 -1.48 -9.55
C ASP A 45 -2.36 -0.01 -9.52
N SER A 46 -2.85 0.80 -10.45
CA SER A 46 -2.56 2.23 -10.57
C SER A 46 -2.84 3.04 -9.29
N TYR A 47 -3.76 2.59 -8.44
CA TYR A 47 -4.10 3.28 -7.19
C TYR A 47 -2.97 3.20 -6.14
N ALA A 48 -2.02 2.28 -6.34
CA ALA A 48 -0.88 2.07 -5.47
C ALA A 48 0.48 2.17 -6.19
N ASP A 49 0.51 2.11 -7.53
CA ASP A 49 1.72 2.22 -8.33
C ASP A 49 2.39 3.60 -8.21
N THR A 50 3.68 3.60 -7.93
CA THR A 50 4.52 4.80 -7.79
C THR A 50 5.62 4.91 -8.84
N GLY A 51 5.53 4.12 -9.92
CA GLY A 51 6.40 4.23 -11.09
C GLY A 51 6.91 2.91 -11.67
N ASN A 52 6.31 1.78 -11.33
CA ASN A 52 6.62 0.50 -11.98
C ASN A 52 6.11 0.48 -13.43
N ASN A 53 4.97 1.10 -13.74
CA ASN A 53 4.50 1.24 -15.11
C ASN A 53 5.17 2.45 -15.82
N LYS A 54 6.35 2.22 -16.40
CA LYS A 54 7.16 3.27 -17.07
C LYS A 54 6.94 3.40 -18.57
N ASP A 55 6.61 2.29 -19.24
CA ASP A 55 6.74 2.20 -20.69
C ASP A 55 5.47 2.61 -21.47
N LYS A 56 4.29 2.64 -20.83
CA LYS A 56 3.02 2.95 -21.51
C LYS A 56 2.10 3.96 -20.80
N ALA A 57 2.45 4.45 -19.61
CA ALA A 57 1.49 5.17 -18.79
C ALA A 57 1.60 6.70 -18.86
N GLY A 58 0.44 7.37 -18.99
CA GLY A 58 0.31 8.82 -18.93
C GLY A 58 0.78 9.44 -17.60
N CYS A 59 0.98 8.64 -16.55
CA CYS A 59 1.44 9.04 -15.22
C CYS A 59 2.87 9.65 -15.18
N TRP A 60 3.60 9.61 -16.30
CA TRP A 60 4.89 10.29 -16.49
C TRP A 60 4.78 11.64 -17.19
N LYS A 61 3.56 12.16 -17.37
CA LYS A 61 3.27 13.46 -17.97
C LYS A 61 2.38 14.29 -17.04
N GLN A 62 2.40 15.61 -17.21
CA GLN A 62 1.41 16.45 -16.53
C GLN A 62 -0.01 16.06 -16.98
N PRO A 63 -1.01 16.10 -16.07
CA PRO A 63 -1.00 16.76 -14.76
C PRO A 63 -0.51 15.89 -13.59
N TYR A 64 0.03 14.69 -13.82
CA TYR A 64 0.43 13.81 -12.71
C TYR A 64 1.61 14.37 -11.93
N GLY A 65 1.53 14.24 -10.60
CA GLY A 65 2.54 14.65 -9.65
C GLY A 65 2.75 16.15 -9.45
N ILE A 66 1.91 17.06 -9.97
CA ILE A 66 2.10 18.52 -9.79
C ILE A 66 1.95 18.91 -8.32
N THR A 67 0.95 18.38 -7.61
CA THR A 67 0.79 18.64 -6.17
C THR A 67 1.84 17.92 -5.32
N TYR A 68 2.22 16.69 -5.70
CA TYR A 68 3.32 15.94 -5.08
C TYR A 68 3.80 14.83 -6.02
N PRO A 69 5.11 14.71 -6.31
CA PRO A 69 6.24 15.41 -5.67
C PRO A 69 6.62 16.77 -6.30
N GLY A 70 5.78 17.34 -7.16
CA GLY A 70 6.06 18.55 -7.93
C GLY A 70 6.48 18.29 -9.39
N HIS A 71 6.52 17.02 -9.79
CA HIS A 71 6.78 16.58 -11.16
C HIS A 71 6.17 15.19 -11.39
N PRO A 72 5.94 14.78 -12.65
CA PRO A 72 5.51 13.41 -12.95
C PRO A 72 6.52 12.39 -12.43
N SER A 73 6.04 11.41 -11.69
CA SER A 73 6.86 10.39 -11.04
C SER A 73 6.38 8.97 -11.31
N GLY A 74 5.44 8.78 -12.23
CA GLY A 74 4.81 7.48 -12.50
C GLY A 74 3.63 7.13 -11.59
N ARG A 75 3.20 8.07 -10.74
CA ARG A 75 1.99 7.93 -9.91
C ARG A 75 0.75 8.29 -10.72
N PHE A 76 -0.30 7.48 -10.63
CA PHE A 76 -1.60 7.77 -11.26
C PHE A 76 -2.43 8.76 -10.43
N SER A 77 -1.77 9.79 -9.89
CA SER A 77 -2.38 10.88 -9.13
C SER A 77 -1.59 12.18 -9.35
N ASP A 78 -2.25 13.32 -9.20
CA ASP A 78 -1.58 14.62 -9.10
C ASP A 78 -0.76 14.74 -7.80
N GLY A 79 -1.06 13.93 -6.80
CA GLY A 79 -0.42 13.99 -5.50
C GLY A 79 -0.11 12.64 -4.88
N ARG A 80 -0.18 12.64 -3.55
CA ARG A 80 0.03 11.43 -2.74
C ARG A 80 -1.02 10.36 -3.03
N LEU A 81 -0.60 9.11 -2.95
CA LEU A 81 -1.45 7.92 -2.93
C LEU A 81 -1.72 7.51 -1.49
N LEU A 82 -2.70 6.62 -1.28
CA LEU A 82 -3.02 6.11 0.06
C LEU A 82 -1.80 5.48 0.76
N THR A 83 -0.90 4.88 -0.01
CA THR A 83 0.35 4.29 0.46
C THR A 83 1.28 5.30 1.14
N ASP A 84 1.32 6.57 0.70
CA ASP A 84 2.12 7.59 1.37
C ASP A 84 1.55 7.94 2.76
N PHE A 85 0.22 7.95 2.87
CA PHE A 85 -0.45 8.22 4.15
C PHE A 85 -0.30 7.04 5.11
N LEU A 86 -0.41 5.81 4.61
CA LEU A 86 -0.16 4.60 5.40
C LEU A 86 1.29 4.55 5.92
N ALA A 87 2.28 4.77 5.05
CA ALA A 87 3.67 4.83 5.48
C ALA A 87 3.89 5.89 6.55
N LYS A 88 3.38 7.11 6.33
CA LYS A 88 3.45 8.20 7.31
C LYS A 88 2.78 7.86 8.64
N PHE A 89 1.64 7.16 8.62
CA PHE A 89 0.94 6.74 9.83
C PHE A 89 1.79 5.82 10.70
N TYR A 90 2.57 4.93 10.07
CA TYR A 90 3.52 4.06 10.75
C TYR A 90 4.91 4.69 10.97
N GLY A 91 5.12 5.95 10.59
CA GLY A 91 6.42 6.62 10.72
C GLY A 91 7.49 6.08 9.77
N LEU A 92 7.07 5.54 8.62
CA LEU A 92 7.93 5.03 7.55
C LEU A 92 7.97 6.00 6.37
N GLU A 93 9.01 5.90 5.55
CA GLU A 93 8.96 6.45 4.19
C GLU A 93 8.09 5.55 3.28
N ALA A 94 7.52 6.14 2.23
CA ALA A 94 6.73 5.39 1.28
C ALA A 94 7.62 4.38 0.53
N PRO A 95 7.22 3.10 0.38
CA PRO A 95 8.04 2.09 -0.27
C PRO A 95 8.36 2.43 -1.72
N THR A 96 9.63 2.26 -2.08
CA THR A 96 10.12 2.47 -3.45
C THR A 96 9.58 1.39 -4.39
N ALA A 97 9.19 1.81 -5.60
CA ALA A 97 8.79 0.91 -6.67
C ALA A 97 9.91 -0.11 -6.97
N TYR A 98 9.59 -1.39 -7.12
CA TYR A 98 10.59 -2.47 -7.27
C TYR A 98 11.55 -2.24 -8.44
N ARG A 99 11.11 -1.51 -9.48
CA ARG A 99 11.96 -1.16 -10.64
C ARG A 99 13.06 -0.13 -10.34
N PHE A 100 12.98 0.57 -9.21
CA PHE A 100 13.97 1.57 -8.80
C PHE A 100 14.93 1.04 -7.72
N ILE A 101 14.70 -0.16 -7.20
CA ILE A 101 15.64 -0.84 -6.30
C ILE A 101 16.83 -1.32 -7.14
N LYS A 102 18.04 -0.89 -6.78
CA LYS A 102 19.26 -1.19 -7.57
C LYS A 102 19.87 -2.54 -7.24
N ASP A 103 19.97 -2.84 -5.95
CA ASP A 103 20.62 -4.03 -5.42
C ASP A 103 20.14 -4.27 -3.97
N LYS A 104 20.67 -5.33 -3.34
CA LYS A 104 20.29 -5.77 -1.99
C LYS A 104 20.74 -4.81 -0.87
N ASP A 105 21.65 -3.89 -1.17
CA ASP A 105 22.19 -2.91 -0.23
C ASP A 105 21.47 -1.55 -0.39
N ASP A 106 20.45 -1.48 -1.27
CA ASP A 106 19.64 -0.29 -1.48
C ASP A 106 18.95 0.14 -0.17
N PRO A 107 19.21 1.36 0.34
CA PRO A 107 18.70 1.79 1.65
C PRO A 107 17.17 1.89 1.69
N HIS A 108 16.47 1.96 0.55
CA HIS A 108 15.02 2.02 0.54
C HIS A 108 14.37 0.69 0.94
N LEU A 109 15.09 -0.43 0.85
CA LEU A 109 14.61 -1.76 1.28
C LEU A 109 14.26 -1.81 2.78
N GLN A 110 14.78 -0.86 3.57
CA GLN A 110 14.45 -0.75 4.99
C GLN A 110 12.97 -0.36 5.23
N TYR A 111 12.32 0.29 4.27
CA TYR A 111 10.92 0.73 4.36
C TYR A 111 9.93 -0.24 3.67
N GLY A 112 10.45 -1.28 3.02
CA GLY A 112 9.68 -2.23 2.22
C GLY A 112 9.77 -1.93 0.73
N VAL A 113 8.89 -2.55 -0.06
CA VAL A 113 8.94 -2.47 -1.53
C VAL A 113 7.52 -2.35 -2.10
N ASN A 114 7.39 -1.53 -3.13
CA ASN A 114 6.16 -1.39 -3.89
C ASN A 114 6.20 -2.22 -5.17
N PHE A 115 5.43 -3.31 -5.17
CA PHE A 115 5.23 -4.23 -6.29
C PHE A 115 4.00 -3.88 -7.14
N ALA A 116 3.17 -2.91 -6.74
CA ALA A 116 1.98 -2.52 -7.49
C ALA A 116 2.34 -1.99 -8.87
N TYR A 117 1.53 -2.30 -9.87
CA TYR A 117 1.77 -1.98 -11.27
C TYR A 117 0.49 -1.48 -11.93
N GLY A 118 0.56 -0.30 -12.56
CA GLY A 118 -0.59 0.32 -13.22
C GLY A 118 -1.25 -0.60 -14.23
N GLY A 119 -2.54 -0.89 -14.04
CA GLY A 119 -3.33 -1.79 -14.90
C GLY A 119 -3.47 -3.22 -14.40
N THR A 120 -2.81 -3.60 -13.30
CA THR A 120 -2.94 -4.95 -12.72
C THR A 120 -4.39 -5.29 -12.34
N GLY A 121 -4.83 -6.48 -12.74
CA GLY A 121 -6.00 -7.17 -12.22
C GLY A 121 -5.62 -8.40 -11.39
N VAL A 122 -6.62 -9.08 -10.86
CA VAL A 122 -6.43 -10.44 -10.31
C VAL A 122 -6.03 -11.38 -11.43
N PHE A 123 -6.65 -11.22 -12.61
CA PHE A 123 -6.30 -11.91 -13.84
C PHE A 123 -5.37 -11.07 -14.72
N ALA A 124 -4.84 -11.71 -15.77
CA ALA A 124 -4.17 -11.00 -16.85
C ALA A 124 -5.13 -9.96 -17.45
N THR A 125 -4.70 -8.70 -17.45
CA THR A 125 -5.53 -7.54 -17.81
C THR A 125 -4.75 -6.64 -18.75
N GLY A 126 -5.45 -6.04 -19.72
CA GLY A 126 -4.85 -5.23 -20.78
C GLY A 126 -3.96 -6.00 -21.74
N ASP A 127 -2.97 -5.31 -22.30
CA ASP A 127 -2.01 -5.79 -23.29
C ASP A 127 -0.93 -6.65 -22.62
N ALA A 128 -1.35 -7.73 -21.93
CA ALA A 128 -0.59 -8.63 -21.07
C ALA A 128 0.49 -9.47 -21.82
N GLY A 129 1.20 -8.84 -22.74
CA GLY A 129 2.50 -9.29 -23.23
C GLY A 129 3.62 -9.01 -22.23
N GLU A 130 4.82 -9.45 -22.60
CA GLU A 130 6.04 -9.47 -21.77
C GLU A 130 6.22 -8.19 -20.93
N GLY A 131 5.97 -8.29 -19.62
CA GLY A 131 6.32 -7.24 -18.64
C GLY A 131 5.20 -6.68 -17.76
N TYR A 132 3.94 -7.09 -17.95
CA TYR A 132 2.80 -6.70 -17.09
C TYR A 132 2.52 -7.77 -16.03
N PRO A 133 2.83 -7.55 -14.74
CA PRO A 133 2.48 -8.50 -13.71
C PRO A 133 0.99 -8.39 -13.35
N ASP A 134 0.27 -9.50 -13.46
CA ASP A 134 -0.98 -9.68 -12.71
C ASP A 134 -0.68 -9.77 -11.19
N LEU A 135 -1.71 -9.90 -10.37
CA LEU A 135 -1.50 -9.98 -8.92
C LEU A 135 -0.60 -11.17 -8.52
N ALA A 136 -0.70 -12.31 -9.22
CA ALA A 136 0.16 -13.47 -8.97
C ALA A 136 1.62 -13.15 -9.29
N GLY A 137 1.89 -12.47 -10.41
CA GLY A 137 3.22 -12.01 -10.79
C GLY A 137 3.84 -11.06 -9.76
N GLN A 138 3.05 -10.17 -9.15
CA GLN A 138 3.56 -9.32 -8.07
C GLN A 138 3.92 -10.11 -6.81
N ILE A 139 3.16 -11.15 -6.47
CA ILE A 139 3.50 -12.07 -5.38
C ILE A 139 4.79 -12.84 -5.72
N ASP A 140 4.97 -13.24 -6.97
CA ASP A 140 6.19 -13.91 -7.42
C ASP A 140 7.42 -12.99 -7.37
N LEU A 141 7.25 -11.68 -7.61
CA LEU A 141 8.30 -10.69 -7.36
C LEU A 141 8.69 -10.62 -5.87
N LEU A 142 7.72 -10.63 -4.94
CA LEU A 142 8.05 -10.71 -3.51
C LEU A 142 8.80 -12.01 -3.18
N LYS A 143 8.34 -13.17 -3.69
CA LYS A 143 9.04 -14.46 -3.49
C LYS A 143 10.47 -14.40 -4.03
N LYS A 144 10.68 -13.77 -5.19
CA LYS A 144 12.01 -13.55 -5.75
C LYS A 144 12.87 -12.69 -4.82
N TYR A 145 12.35 -11.58 -4.30
CA TYR A 145 13.08 -10.74 -3.34
C TYR A 145 13.46 -11.49 -2.05
N LEU A 146 12.60 -12.41 -1.58
CA LEU A 146 12.89 -13.27 -0.43
C LEU A 146 13.98 -14.31 -0.76
N ASN A 147 13.91 -14.93 -1.93
CA ASN A 147 14.89 -15.95 -2.36
C ASN A 147 16.26 -15.32 -2.65
N ASP A 148 16.27 -14.15 -3.27
CA ASP A 148 17.49 -13.41 -3.64
C ASP A 148 18.04 -12.58 -2.46
N SER A 149 17.45 -12.71 -1.26
CA SER A 149 17.88 -12.04 -0.02
C SER A 149 17.87 -10.50 -0.05
N PHE A 150 17.00 -9.91 -0.89
CA PHE A 150 16.67 -8.48 -0.81
C PHE A 150 15.81 -8.17 0.41
N ILE A 151 14.96 -9.13 0.81
CA ILE A 151 14.09 -9.05 1.99
C ILE A 151 14.31 -10.31 2.83
N ASN A 152 14.42 -10.14 4.15
CA ASN A 152 14.54 -11.29 5.05
C ASN A 152 13.15 -11.83 5.42
N LYS A 153 13.01 -13.15 5.60
CA LYS A 153 11.73 -13.74 6.04
C LYS A 153 11.22 -13.16 7.37
N SER A 154 12.12 -12.84 8.29
CA SER A 154 11.80 -12.18 9.57
C SER A 154 11.23 -10.77 9.40
N ASP A 155 11.52 -10.09 8.29
CA ASP A 155 10.91 -8.78 8.01
C ASP A 155 9.39 -8.92 7.88
N LEU A 156 8.91 -10.02 7.28
CA LEU A 156 7.47 -10.26 7.06
C LEU A 156 6.66 -10.30 8.36
N GLU A 157 7.25 -10.80 9.45
CA GLU A 157 6.59 -10.92 10.76
C GLU A 157 6.28 -9.56 11.42
N THR A 158 6.97 -8.51 11.00
CA THR A 158 6.83 -7.15 11.55
C THR A 158 6.44 -6.12 10.49
N SER A 159 5.97 -6.60 9.33
CA SER A 159 5.61 -5.75 8.20
C SER A 159 4.11 -5.69 7.98
N LEU A 160 3.66 -4.61 7.34
CA LEU A 160 2.31 -4.48 6.82
C LEU A 160 2.32 -4.75 5.33
N SER A 161 1.29 -5.43 4.83
CA SER A 161 1.03 -5.53 3.39
C SER A 161 -0.23 -4.72 3.05
N PHE A 162 -0.15 -3.91 1.99
CA PHE A 162 -1.28 -3.18 1.42
C PHE A 162 -1.56 -3.70 0.01
N LEU A 163 -2.83 -4.00 -0.28
CA LEU A 163 -3.30 -4.53 -1.56
C LEU A 163 -4.41 -3.64 -2.11
N SER A 164 -4.23 -3.12 -3.32
CA SER A 164 -5.26 -2.34 -4.03
C SER A 164 -5.48 -2.88 -5.44
N VAL A 165 -6.43 -3.78 -5.62
CA VAL A 165 -6.82 -4.28 -6.94
C VAL A 165 -8.27 -3.87 -7.18
N ASN A 166 -8.49 -3.12 -8.26
CA ASN A 166 -9.76 -2.47 -8.51
C ASN A 166 -10.31 -2.88 -9.89
N GLY A 167 -10.81 -1.93 -10.67
CA GLY A 167 -11.69 -2.17 -11.81
C GLY A 167 -11.05 -2.85 -13.03
N ASN A 168 -9.75 -3.18 -13.02
CA ASN A 168 -9.04 -3.62 -14.24
C ASN A 168 -9.58 -4.94 -14.80
N ASP A 169 -9.98 -5.88 -13.95
CA ASP A 169 -10.60 -7.14 -14.38
C ASP A 169 -11.94 -6.89 -15.10
N TYR A 170 -12.78 -6.00 -14.54
CA TYR A 170 -14.06 -5.62 -15.15
C TYR A 170 -13.85 -4.89 -16.47
N ILE A 171 -12.92 -3.94 -16.50
CA ILE A 171 -12.57 -3.18 -17.71
C ILE A 171 -12.09 -4.13 -18.80
N SER A 172 -11.20 -5.07 -18.48
CA SER A 172 -10.68 -6.05 -19.45
C SER A 172 -11.80 -6.96 -19.95
N TYR A 173 -12.68 -7.43 -19.05
CA TYR A 173 -13.87 -8.18 -19.46
C TYR A 173 -14.72 -7.42 -20.48
N PHE A 174 -14.99 -6.13 -20.27
CA PHE A 174 -15.77 -5.32 -21.22
C PHE A 174 -15.09 -5.16 -22.58
N TYR A 175 -13.77 -4.93 -22.61
CA TYR A 175 -13.01 -4.76 -23.84
C TYR A 175 -12.83 -6.07 -24.62
N ASP A 176 -12.65 -7.20 -23.93
CA ASP A 176 -12.41 -8.50 -24.56
C ASP A 176 -13.70 -9.19 -25.05
N GLN A 177 -14.86 -8.85 -24.46
CA GLN A 177 -16.14 -9.52 -24.74
C GLN A 177 -17.11 -8.70 -25.60
N ASN A 178 -16.74 -7.52 -26.10
CA ASN A 178 -17.67 -6.66 -26.86
C ASN A 178 -18.95 -6.33 -26.04
N GLY A 179 -18.82 -6.23 -24.71
CA GLY A 179 -19.92 -6.36 -23.77
C GLY A 179 -20.96 -5.23 -23.84
N THR A 180 -22.17 -5.55 -24.31
CA THR A 180 -23.34 -4.69 -24.16
C THR A 180 -23.79 -4.68 -22.70
N ILE A 181 -23.91 -3.49 -22.09
CA ILE A 181 -24.59 -3.33 -20.81
C ILE A 181 -26.08 -3.55 -21.06
N GLU A 182 -26.63 -4.70 -20.65
CA GLU A 182 -28.09 -4.84 -20.53
C GLU A 182 -28.56 -4.03 -19.33
N VAL A 183 -28.92 -2.77 -19.56
CA VAL A 183 -29.63 -1.95 -18.58
C VAL A 183 -31.10 -2.35 -18.63
N ASN A 184 -31.51 -3.31 -17.82
CA ASN A 184 -32.94 -3.54 -17.57
C ASN A 184 -33.41 -2.45 -16.59
N LEU A 185 -33.94 -1.36 -17.13
CA LEU A 185 -34.70 -0.33 -16.39
C LEU A 185 -36.14 -0.80 -16.13
#